data_AF-A0A235B183-F1
#
_entry.id   AF-A0A235B183-F1
#
_cell.length_a   1.000
_cell.length_b   1.000
_cell.length_c   1.000
_cell.angle_alpha   90.00
_cell.angle_beta   90.00
_cell.angle_gamma   90.00
#
_symmetry.space_group_name_H-M   'P 1'
#
loop_
_entity.id
_entity.type
_entity.pdbx_description
1 polymer ?
#
loop_
_entity_poly.entity_id
_entity_poly.type
_entity_poly.pdbx_seq_one_letter_code
_entity_poly.pdbx_strand_id
1 'polypeptide(L)'
;MQFDYKTDTVQGNDFHFVALQDGYDASRILQESFLDEMFEKSTGEVAVAVPHQDVLIVADIQNDTGYDILAQMTMQFFAEGRIPITSLPFIHDGDKLEPIFILAKNKPNSKK
;
A
#
# COMPACT_ATOMS: atom_id res chain seq x y z
N MET A 1 2.13 1.47 -19.74
CA MET A 1 3.54 1.12 -19.52
C MET A 1 3.52 0.11 -18.39
N GLN A 2 3.93 -1.13 -18.61
CA GLN A 2 3.76 -2.19 -17.60
C GLN A 2 4.96 -2.15 -16.64
N PHE A 3 4.73 -1.91 -15.35
CA PHE A 3 5.78 -2.06 -14.34
C PHE A 3 5.79 -3.51 -13.86
N ASP A 4 6.99 -4.07 -13.68
CA ASP A 4 7.14 -5.34 -12.98
C ASP A 4 6.87 -5.12 -11.48
N TYR A 5 6.00 -5.94 -10.92
CA TYR A 5 5.71 -5.98 -9.49
C TYR A 5 5.55 -7.41 -9.00
N LYS A 6 5.87 -7.62 -7.72
CA LYS A 6 5.57 -8.88 -7.03
C LYS A 6 4.19 -8.76 -6.38
N THR A 7 3.35 -9.79 -6.49
CA THR A 7 2.08 -9.86 -5.78
C THR A 7 2.17 -10.87 -4.63
N ASP A 8 1.74 -10.46 -3.43
CA ASP A 8 1.50 -11.35 -2.31
C ASP A 8 0.03 -11.25 -1.88
N THR A 9 -0.67 -12.40 -1.82
CA THR A 9 -2.05 -12.49 -1.33
C THR A 9 -2.06 -12.87 0.15
N VAL A 10 -2.64 -12.01 1.01
CA VAL A 10 -2.67 -12.23 2.46
C VAL A 10 -4.08 -11.98 3.00
N GLN A 11 -4.65 -13.01 3.64
CA GLN A 11 -6.01 -12.97 4.20
C GLN A 11 -7.07 -12.47 3.20
N GLY A 12 -6.91 -12.84 1.92
CA GLY A 12 -7.84 -12.47 0.84
C GLY A 12 -7.69 -11.05 0.32
N ASN A 13 -6.57 -10.38 0.59
CA ASN A 13 -6.22 -9.08 0.01
C ASN A 13 -4.93 -9.24 -0.80
N ASP A 14 -4.80 -8.52 -1.91
CA ASP A 14 -3.60 -8.58 -2.76
C ASP A 14 -2.72 -7.35 -2.52
N PHE A 15 -1.42 -7.56 -2.38
CA PHE A 15 -0.42 -6.53 -2.19
C PHE A 15 0.62 -6.62 -3.31
N HIS A 16 0.69 -5.59 -4.13
CA HIS A 16 1.59 -5.47 -5.27
C HIS A 16 2.77 -4.55 -4.91
N PHE A 17 3.98 -5.09 -5.01
CA PHE A 17 5.21 -4.39 -4.66
C PHE A 17 5.99 -4.05 -5.92
N VAL A 18 6.07 -2.76 -6.22
CA VAL A 18 7.00 -2.20 -7.21
C VAL A 18 8.29 -1.85 -6.48
N ALA A 19 9.32 -2.66 -6.67
CA ALA A 19 10.62 -2.52 -6.01
C ALA A 19 11.74 -2.95 -6.97
N LEU A 20 11.94 -2.17 -8.04
CA LEU A 20 12.95 -2.44 -9.06
C LEU A 20 14.36 -2.09 -8.59
N GLN A 21 14.48 -1.35 -7.47
CA GLN A 21 15.73 -0.89 -6.88
C GLN A 21 16.53 0.02 -7.83
N ASP A 22 15.83 0.81 -8.62
CA ASP A 22 16.41 1.79 -9.55
C ASP A 22 16.50 3.21 -8.98
N GLY A 23 16.09 3.38 -7.71
CA GLY A 23 16.06 4.67 -7.00
C GLY A 23 14.83 5.52 -7.28
N TYR A 24 13.88 5.04 -8.10
CA TYR A 24 12.68 5.77 -8.48
C TYR A 24 11.38 5.03 -8.13
N ASP A 25 11.44 3.92 -7.40
CA ASP A 25 10.29 3.06 -7.09
C ASP A 25 9.11 3.81 -6.49
N ALA A 26 9.33 4.58 -5.41
CA ALA A 26 8.28 5.37 -4.79
C ALA A 26 7.74 6.48 -5.71
N SER A 27 8.56 7.03 -6.60
CA SER A 27 8.14 8.13 -7.49
C SER A 27 7.08 7.69 -8.50
N ARG A 28 6.92 6.39 -8.73
CA ARG A 28 5.89 5.81 -9.61
C ARG A 28 4.47 6.01 -9.08
N ILE A 29 4.30 6.46 -7.83
CA ILE A 29 3.01 6.96 -7.33
C ILE A 29 2.48 8.15 -8.16
N LEU A 30 3.36 8.88 -8.86
CA LEU A 30 2.98 9.97 -9.75
C LEU A 30 2.56 9.48 -11.15
N GLN A 31 2.64 8.18 -11.42
CA GLN A 31 2.24 7.62 -12.71
C GLN A 31 0.76 7.27 -12.71
N GLU A 32 -0.09 8.26 -13.00
CA GLU A 32 -1.56 8.15 -13.02
C GLU A 32 -2.03 6.93 -13.83
N SER A 33 -1.54 6.78 -15.07
CA SER A 33 -1.94 5.67 -15.94
C SER A 33 -1.69 4.28 -15.35
N PHE A 34 -0.70 4.13 -14.48
CA PHE A 34 -0.42 2.86 -13.80
C PHE A 34 -1.36 2.65 -12.63
N LEU A 35 -1.59 3.68 -11.81
CA LEU A 35 -2.54 3.60 -10.71
C LEU A 35 -3.96 3.34 -11.21
N ASP A 36 -4.36 3.94 -12.31
CA ASP A 36 -5.65 3.71 -12.96
C ASP A 36 -5.77 2.28 -13.49
N GLU A 37 -4.71 1.75 -14.12
CA GLU A 37 -4.67 0.34 -14.56
C GLU A 37 -4.82 -0.63 -13.37
N MET A 38 -4.21 -0.32 -12.22
CA MET A 38 -4.36 -1.13 -11.02
C MET A 38 -5.78 -1.00 -10.45
N PHE A 39 -6.32 0.22 -10.38
CA PHE A 39 -7.70 0.49 -9.96
C PHE A 39 -8.74 -0.25 -10.79
N GLU A 40 -8.61 -0.23 -12.11
CA GLU A 40 -9.53 -0.93 -13.03
C GLU A 40 -9.48 -2.46 -12.90
N LYS A 41 -8.34 -3.02 -12.47
CA LYS A 41 -8.16 -4.47 -12.30
C LYS A 41 -8.51 -4.97 -10.91
N SER A 42 -8.52 -4.09 -9.91
CA SER A 42 -8.83 -4.43 -8.53
C SER A 42 -10.30 -4.77 -8.33
N THR A 43 -10.56 -5.58 -7.32
CA THR A 43 -11.91 -6.06 -6.97
C THR A 43 -12.47 -5.39 -5.72
N GLY A 44 -11.60 -4.90 -4.85
CA GLY A 44 -11.89 -4.12 -3.65
C GLY A 44 -11.42 -2.67 -3.77
N GLU A 45 -11.16 -2.05 -2.61
CA GLU A 45 -10.67 -0.67 -2.55
C GLU A 45 -9.16 -0.63 -2.80
N VAL A 46 -8.71 0.27 -3.67
CA VAL A 46 -7.29 0.44 -3.94
C VAL A 46 -6.67 1.38 -2.93
N ALA A 47 -5.69 0.87 -2.22
CA ALA A 47 -4.82 1.66 -1.36
C ALA A 47 -3.39 1.66 -1.90
N VAL A 48 -2.67 2.77 -1.77
CA VAL A 48 -1.28 2.91 -2.19
C VAL A 48 -0.42 3.40 -1.04
N ALA A 49 0.84 2.97 -0.98
CA ALA A 49 1.78 3.41 0.04
C ALA A 49 3.20 3.56 -0.52
N VAL A 50 3.89 4.59 -0.05
CA VAL A 50 5.30 4.88 -0.35
C VAL A 50 6.07 5.06 0.96
N PRO A 51 6.33 3.97 1.71
CA PRO A 51 6.97 4.06 3.02
C PRO A 51 8.40 4.60 2.98
N HIS A 52 9.15 4.26 1.93
CA HIS A 52 10.49 4.77 1.63
C HIS A 52 10.71 4.78 0.11
N GLN A 53 11.80 5.39 -0.33
CA GLN A 53 12.08 5.64 -1.75
C GLN A 53 12.10 4.40 -2.67
N ASP A 54 12.41 3.22 -2.14
CA ASP A 54 12.72 2.00 -2.90
C ASP A 54 11.52 1.04 -3.00
N VAL A 55 10.31 1.53 -2.68
CA VAL A 55 9.09 0.73 -2.84
C VAL A 55 7.87 1.60 -3.07
N LEU A 56 7.04 1.20 -4.03
CA LEU A 56 5.63 1.55 -4.12
C LEU A 56 4.82 0.27 -3.84
N ILE A 57 3.88 0.37 -2.91
CA ILE A 57 2.91 -0.69 -2.61
C ILE A 57 1.57 -0.24 -3.19
N VAL A 58 0.91 -1.12 -3.95
CA VAL A 58 -0.49 -0.99 -4.37
C VAL A 58 -1.24 -2.18 -3.79
N ALA A 59 -2.29 -1.94 -3.02
CA ALA A 59 -3.05 -2.97 -2.34
C ALA A 59 -4.50 -2.99 -2.83
N ASP A 60 -4.99 -4.16 -3.23
CA ASP A 60 -6.41 -4.44 -3.47
C ASP A 60 -7.02 -4.96 -2.16
N ILE A 61 -7.67 -4.05 -1.42
CA ILE A 61 -8.22 -4.32 -0.09
C ILE A 61 -9.67 -4.78 -0.23
N GLN A 62 -9.91 -6.05 0.11
CA GLN A 62 -11.22 -6.69 0.03
C GLN A 62 -11.89 -6.88 1.39
N ASN A 63 -11.17 -6.62 2.50
CA ASN A 63 -11.70 -6.72 3.86
C ASN A 63 -10.95 -5.84 4.88
N ASP A 64 -11.58 -5.59 6.04
CA ASP A 64 -11.04 -4.79 7.15
C ASP A 64 -9.60 -5.18 7.54
N THR A 65 -9.29 -6.48 7.52
CA THR A 65 -7.97 -6.99 7.91
C THR A 65 -6.88 -6.55 6.94
N GLY A 66 -7.23 -6.29 5.67
CA GLY A 66 -6.30 -5.77 4.68
C GLY A 66 -5.74 -4.39 5.07
N TYR A 67 -6.58 -3.51 5.62
CA TYR A 67 -6.11 -2.21 6.14
C TYR A 67 -5.14 -2.40 7.30
N ASP A 68 -5.46 -3.25 8.27
CA ASP A 68 -4.57 -3.51 9.41
C ASP A 68 -3.20 -4.03 8.95
N ILE A 69 -3.18 -4.93 7.96
CA ILE A 69 -1.95 -5.44 7.33
C ILE A 69 -1.19 -4.31 6.64
N LEU A 70 -1.86 -3.51 5.80
CA LEU A 70 -1.24 -2.41 5.06
C LEU A 70 -0.62 -1.38 5.99
N ALA A 71 -1.32 -1.00 7.06
CA ALA A 71 -0.85 -0.06 8.06
C ALA A 71 0.42 -0.56 8.76
N GLN A 72 0.39 -1.81 9.22
CA GLN A 72 1.54 -2.42 9.89
C GLN A 72 2.74 -2.54 8.96
N MET A 73 2.51 -3.00 7.72
CA MET A 73 3.55 -3.14 6.70
C MET A 73 4.17 -1.79 6.32
N THR A 74 3.34 -0.78 6.07
CA THR A 74 3.79 0.58 5.73
C THR A 74 4.61 1.17 6.88
N MET A 75 4.14 1.04 8.13
CA MET A 75 4.89 1.51 9.29
C MET A 75 6.23 0.78 9.45
N GLN A 76 6.28 -0.53 9.24
CA GLN A 76 7.51 -1.31 9.33
C GLN A 76 8.53 -0.85 8.29
N PHE A 77 8.13 -0.77 7.01
CA PHE A 77 9.01 -0.32 5.94
C PHE A 77 9.46 1.14 6.11
N PHE A 78 8.58 2.00 6.65
CA PHE A 78 8.93 3.37 6.99
C PHE A 78 9.99 3.43 8.10
N ALA A 79 9.88 2.58 9.13
CA ALA A 79 10.82 2.56 10.24
C ALA A 79 12.19 1.94 9.88
N GLU A 80 12.20 0.97 8.96
CA GLU A 80 13.42 0.25 8.54
C GLU A 80 14.12 0.91 7.33
N GLY A 81 13.38 1.69 6.55
CA GLY A 81 13.87 2.34 5.33
C GLY A 81 14.95 3.39 5.60
N ARG A 82 16.00 3.42 4.76
CA ARG A 82 17.09 4.41 4.89
C ARG A 82 16.63 5.84 4.60
N ILE A 83 15.69 5.99 3.67
CA ILE A 83 15.14 7.27 3.22
C ILE A 83 13.61 7.15 3.31
N PRO A 84 13.05 7.33 4.52
CA PRO A 84 11.61 7.23 4.74
C PRO A 84 10.88 8.41 4.09
N ILE A 85 9.65 8.18 3.63
CA ILE A 85 8.80 9.22 3.01
C ILE A 85 7.58 9.47 3.89
N THR A 86 6.68 8.50 4.04
CA THR A 86 5.48 8.62 4.89
C THR A 86 5.06 7.27 5.46
N SER A 87 4.53 7.26 6.69
CA SER A 87 3.92 6.05 7.28
C SER A 87 2.43 5.91 6.92
N LEU A 88 1.84 6.91 6.27
CA LEU A 88 0.43 6.92 5.90
C LEU A 88 0.24 6.31 4.51
N PRO A 89 -0.62 5.28 4.38
CA PRO A 89 -1.16 4.90 3.09
C PRO A 89 -2.22 5.91 2.61
N PHE A 90 -2.57 5.81 1.34
CA PHE A 90 -3.59 6.62 0.67
C PHE A 90 -4.61 5.71 0.01
N ILE A 91 -5.86 6.12 -0.07
CA ILE A 91 -6.85 5.50 -0.96
C ILE A 91 -6.76 6.17 -2.33
N HIS A 92 -6.80 5.36 -3.38
CA HIS A 92 -6.96 5.82 -4.76
C HIS A 92 -8.42 5.63 -5.17
N ASP A 93 -9.13 6.74 -5.40
CA ASP A 93 -10.53 6.74 -5.82
C ASP A 93 -10.73 6.85 -7.34
N GLY A 94 -9.63 6.77 -8.11
CA GLY A 94 -9.60 6.92 -9.57
C GLY A 94 -9.27 8.33 -10.06
N ASP A 95 -9.22 9.34 -9.18
CA ASP A 95 -8.80 10.71 -9.53
C ASP A 95 -7.81 11.27 -8.49
N LYS A 96 -7.91 10.83 -7.22
CA LYS A 96 -7.19 11.42 -6.10
C LYS A 96 -6.65 10.37 -5.15
N LEU A 97 -5.57 10.78 -4.47
CA LEU A 97 -4.99 10.07 -3.35
C LEU A 97 -5.42 10.73 -2.03
N GLU A 98 -6.26 10.04 -1.26
CA GLU A 98 -6.72 10.52 0.04
C GLU A 98 -5.95 9.81 1.17
N PRO A 99 -5.18 10.53 2.01
CA PRO A 99 -4.42 9.89 3.08
C PRO A 99 -5.36 9.26 4.11
N ILE A 100 -5.07 8.02 4.50
CA ILE A 100 -5.85 7.31 5.51
C ILE A 100 -5.04 7.04 6.76
N PHE A 101 -5.70 7.17 7.91
CA PHE A 101 -5.15 6.79 9.19
C PHE A 101 -5.86 5.54 9.70
N ILE A 102 -5.14 4.42 9.74
CA ILE A 102 -5.69 3.15 10.19
C ILE A 102 -5.37 3.01 11.68
N LEU A 103 -6.39 3.20 12.51
CA LEU A 103 -6.27 3.02 13.96
C LEU A 103 -6.11 1.53 14.25
N ALA A 104 -4.94 1.12 14.72
CA ALA A 104 -4.72 -0.24 15.20
C ALA A 104 -5.80 -0.59 16.24
N LYS A 105 -6.65 -1.57 15.92
CA LYS A 105 -7.57 -2.13 16.91
C LYS A 105 -6.69 -2.77 18.00
N ASN A 106 -6.66 -2.17 19.18
CA ASN A 106 -6.00 -2.77 20.36
C ASN A 106 -6.43 -4.24 20.44
N LYS A 107 -5.45 -5.16 20.62
CA LYS A 107 -5.71 -6.58 20.90
C LYS A 107 -6.92 -6.69 21.83
N PRO A 108 -7.88 -7.59 21.60
CA PRO A 108 -9.01 -7.73 22.49
C PRO A 108 -8.47 -7.89 23.90
N ASN A 109 -8.91 -7.00 24.80
CA ASN A 109 -8.77 -7.23 26.23
C ASN A 109 -9.23 -8.66 26.45
N SER A 110 -8.31 -9.55 26.86
CA SER A 110 -8.65 -10.88 27.31
C SER A 110 -9.62 -10.72 28.47
N LYS A 111 -10.92 -10.71 28.16
CA LYS A 111 -11.95 -10.73 29.18
C LYS A 111 -12.12 -12.20 29.58
N LYS A 112 -11.48 -12.47 30.73
CA LYS A 112 -11.61 -13.63 31.62
C LYS A 112 -10.89 -14.90 31.20
#